data_AF-A0A1F8QQV6-F1
#
_entry.id   AF-A0A1F8QQV6-F1
#
_cell.length_a   1.000
_cell.length_b   1.000
_cell.length_c   1.000
_cell.angle_alpha   90.00
_cell.angle_beta   90.00
_cell.angle_gamma   90.00
#
_symmetry.space_group_name_H-M   'P 1'
#
loop_
_entity.id
_entity.type
_entity.pdbx_description
1 polymer ?
#
loop_
_entity_poly.entity_id
_entity_poly.type
_entity_poly.pdbx_seq_one_letter_code
_entity_poly.pdbx_strand_id
1 'polypeptide(L)'
;MTLETSPSVPLTPELLSAIAGILLSLLASYLPGFSAWFDRLTGIHKRLVMLGLLLLSAAGIVGLSCAGVGQAFGLPAACDQNAAILVIQAFLLALVTNQSTYVITPDNTPAKSQAKAKTLPRRTTR
;
A
#
# COMPACT_ATOMS: atom_id res chain seq x y z
N MET A 1 8.60 -6.13 -46.46
CA MET A 1 7.50 -5.31 -45.93
C MET A 1 7.21 -5.82 -44.52
N THR A 2 8.02 -5.38 -43.56
CA THR A 2 7.89 -5.74 -42.14
C THR A 2 6.85 -4.80 -41.52
N LEU A 3 5.66 -5.32 -41.24
CA LEU A 3 4.67 -4.62 -40.41
C LEU A 3 5.29 -4.45 -39.02
N GLU A 4 5.44 -3.20 -38.59
CA GLU A 4 5.79 -2.84 -37.23
C GLU A 4 4.81 -3.51 -36.27
N THR A 5 5.32 -4.46 -35.50
CA THR A 5 4.69 -4.84 -34.24
C THR A 5 4.64 -3.59 -33.37
N SER A 6 3.42 -3.12 -33.07
CA SER A 6 3.17 -2.09 -32.05
C SER A 6 4.06 -2.30 -30.83
N PRO A 7 4.49 -1.25 -30.12
CA PRO A 7 5.09 -1.41 -28.81
C PRO A 7 4.00 -2.03 -27.93
N SER A 8 4.01 -3.35 -27.79
CA SER A 8 3.27 -4.04 -26.74
C SER A 8 3.88 -3.53 -25.46
N VAL A 9 3.30 -2.48 -24.86
CA VAL A 9 3.67 -2.01 -23.52
C VAL A 9 3.49 -3.24 -22.63
N PRO A 10 4.57 -3.88 -22.20
CA PRO A 10 4.42 -5.05 -21.36
C PRO A 10 3.77 -4.55 -20.08
N LEU A 11 2.72 -5.23 -19.64
CA LEU A 11 2.17 -5.02 -18.30
C LEU A 11 3.21 -5.53 -17.30
N THR A 12 4.21 -4.68 -17.02
CA THR A 12 5.29 -5.02 -16.11
C THR A 12 4.85 -4.79 -14.66
N PRO A 13 5.44 -5.50 -13.69
CA PRO A 13 5.15 -5.29 -12.27
C PRO A 13 5.31 -3.82 -11.82
N GLU A 14 6.22 -3.09 -12.43
CA GLU A 14 6.50 -1.68 -12.17
C GLU A 14 5.34 -0.79 -12.63
N LEU A 15 4.80 -1.02 -13.83
CA LEU A 15 3.64 -0.29 -14.35
C LEU A 15 2.39 -0.59 -13.49
N LEU A 16 2.20 -1.85 -13.10
CA LEU A 16 1.10 -2.24 -12.21
C LEU A 16 1.23 -1.57 -10.84
N SER A 17 2.42 -1.53 -10.27
CA SER A 17 2.72 -0.84 -9.01
C SER A 17 2.47 0.66 -9.11
N ALA A 18 2.89 1.29 -10.22
CA ALA A 18 2.66 2.71 -10.47
C ALA A 18 1.16 3.04 -10.55
N ILE A 19 0.38 2.25 -11.32
CA ILE A 19 -1.06 2.42 -11.44
C ILE A 19 -1.74 2.20 -10.08
N ALA A 20 -1.35 1.16 -9.34
CA ALA A 20 -1.88 0.89 -8.00
C ALA A 20 -1.61 2.05 -7.03
N GLY A 21 -0.40 2.63 -7.07
CA GLY A 21 -0.05 3.81 -6.26
C GLY A 21 -0.86 5.06 -6.61
N ILE A 22 -1.10 5.30 -7.90
CA ILE A 22 -1.96 6.40 -8.37
C ILE A 22 -3.40 6.20 -7.89
N LEU A 23 -3.96 5.00 -8.09
CA LEU A 23 -5.33 4.67 -7.65
C LEU A 23 -5.48 4.80 -6.14
N LEU A 24 -4.50 4.31 -5.36
CA LEU A 24 -4.52 4.43 -3.90
C LEU A 24 -4.45 5.90 -3.45
N SER A 25 -3.63 6.71 -4.11
CA SER A 25 -3.53 8.16 -3.84
C SER A 25 -4.83 8.89 -4.16
N LEU A 26 -5.48 8.52 -5.26
CA LEU A 26 -6.79 9.04 -5.64
C LEU A 26 -7.85 8.62 -4.62
N LEU A 27 -7.90 7.34 -4.22
CA LEU A 27 -8.81 6.84 -3.19
C LEU A 27 -8.62 7.60 -1.87
N ALA A 28 -7.38 7.77 -1.43
CA ALA A 28 -7.08 8.50 -0.20
C ALA A 28 -7.52 9.97 -0.27
N SER A 29 -7.49 10.59 -1.45
CA SER A 29 -7.91 11.97 -1.68
C SER A 29 -9.44 12.12 -1.84
N TYR A 30 -10.10 11.11 -2.42
CA TYR A 30 -11.53 11.14 -2.76
C TYR A 30 -12.45 10.46 -1.75
N LEU A 31 -11.92 9.76 -0.73
CA LEU A 31 -12.73 9.27 0.40
C LEU A 31 -12.76 10.32 1.52
N PRO A 32 -13.74 11.26 1.52
CA PRO A 32 -13.88 12.23 2.60
C PRO A 32 -14.14 11.49 3.92
N GLY A 33 -13.33 11.78 4.94
CA GLY A 33 -13.49 11.22 6.27
C GLY A 33 -12.67 9.95 6.56
N PHE A 34 -12.05 9.32 5.55
CA PHE A 34 -11.15 8.18 5.80
C PHE A 34 -9.94 8.60 6.64
N SER A 35 -9.29 9.71 6.32
CA SER A 35 -8.14 10.19 7.12
C SER A 35 -8.55 10.57 8.54
N ALA A 36 -9.68 11.28 8.70
CA ALA A 36 -10.16 11.71 10.02
C ALA A 36 -10.59 10.54 10.90
N TRP A 37 -11.14 9.47 10.32
CA TRP A 37 -11.40 8.22 11.05
C TRP A 37 -10.09 7.49 11.37
N PHE A 38 -9.24 7.29 10.36
CA PHE A 38 -7.97 6.60 10.51
C PHE A 38 -7.09 7.26 11.57
N ASP A 39 -7.05 8.59 11.62
CA ASP A 39 -6.28 9.36 12.60
C ASP A 39 -6.71 9.17 14.05
N ARG A 40 -7.98 8.80 14.28
CA ARG A 40 -8.49 8.50 15.63
C ARG A 40 -8.08 7.11 16.13
N LEU A 41 -7.58 6.23 15.26
CA LEU A 41 -7.14 4.89 15.67
C LEU A 41 -5.79 4.95 16.37
N THR A 42 -5.63 4.12 17.40
CA THR A 42 -4.33 3.95 18.09
C THR A 42 -3.34 3.20 17.19
N GLY A 43 -2.05 3.32 17.45
CA GLY A 43 -0.99 2.76 16.58
C GLY A 43 -1.15 1.27 16.27
N ILE A 44 -1.64 0.47 17.23
CA ILE A 44 -1.91 -0.97 17.00
C ILE A 44 -3.11 -1.17 16.06
N HIS A 45 -4.20 -0.42 16.26
CA HIS A 45 -5.40 -0.55 15.41
C HIS A 45 -5.13 -0.07 13.98
N LYS A 46 -4.37 1.01 13.81
CA LYS A 46 -3.91 1.47 12.48
C LYS A 46 -3.16 0.37 11.72
N ARG A 47 -2.30 -0.39 12.42
CA ARG A 47 -1.55 -1.52 11.83
C ARG A 47 -2.47 -2.67 11.43
N LEU A 48 -3.44 -3.02 12.27
CA LEU A 48 -4.42 -4.06 11.94
C LEU A 48 -5.29 -3.68 10.73
N VAL A 49 -5.68 -2.41 10.61
CA VAL A 49 -6.42 -1.91 9.45
C VAL A 49 -5.58 -2.00 8.17
N MET A 50 -4.32 -1.55 8.21
CA MET A 50 -3.39 -1.67 7.08
C MET A 50 -3.16 -3.14 6.68
N LEU A 51 -3.01 -4.04 7.67
CA LEU A 51 -2.87 -5.48 7.41
C LEU A 51 -4.14 -6.06 6.77
N GLY A 52 -5.31 -5.68 7.27
CA GLY A 52 -6.60 -6.08 6.70
C GLY A 52 -6.76 -5.63 5.26
N LEU A 53 -6.40 -4.38 4.95
CA LEU A 53 -6.42 -3.85 3.58
C LEU A 53 -5.44 -4.57 2.65
N LEU A 54 -4.25 -4.91 3.15
CA LEU A 54 -3.26 -5.67 2.39
C LEU A 54 -3.78 -7.09 2.09
N LEU A 55 -4.37 -7.75 3.08
CA LEU A 55 -4.97 -9.08 2.91
C LEU A 55 -6.15 -9.04 1.94
N LEU A 56 -7.03 -8.04 2.05
CA LEU A 56 -8.14 -7.83 1.11
C LEU A 56 -7.64 -7.59 -0.31
N SER A 57 -6.56 -6.84 -0.48
CA SER A 57 -5.98 -6.57 -1.80
C SER A 57 -5.40 -7.86 -2.41
N ALA A 58 -4.65 -8.63 -1.62
CA ALA A 58 -4.12 -9.93 -2.05
C ALA A 58 -5.24 -10.92 -2.40
N ALA A 59 -6.27 -11.01 -1.57
CA ALA A 59 -7.45 -11.86 -1.80
C ALA A 59 -8.24 -11.38 -3.04
N GLY A 60 -8.36 -10.07 -3.25
CA GLY A 60 -8.98 -9.48 -4.44
C GLY A 60 -8.24 -9.85 -5.72
N ILE A 61 -6.91 -9.77 -5.74
CA ILE A 61 -6.08 -10.18 -6.89
C ILE A 61 -6.30 -11.67 -7.21
N VAL A 62 -6.30 -12.54 -6.20
CA VAL A 62 -6.56 -13.98 -6.39
C VAL A 62 -8.00 -14.20 -6.86
N GLY A 63 -8.97 -13.55 -6.24
CA GLY A 63 -10.39 -13.65 -6.60
C GLY A 63 -10.66 -13.22 -8.04
N LEU A 64 -10.09 -12.09 -8.48
CA LEU A 64 -10.20 -11.61 -9.86
C LEU A 64 -9.50 -12.54 -10.86
N SER A 65 -8.35 -13.11 -10.47
CA SER A 65 -7.60 -14.05 -11.30
C SER A 65 -8.37 -15.37 -11.48
N CYS A 66 -9.00 -15.87 -10.41
CA CYS A 66 -9.79 -17.11 -10.44
C CYS A 66 -11.21 -16.91 -11.01
N ALA A 67 -11.77 -15.71 -10.97
CA ALA A 67 -13.06 -15.39 -11.59
C ALA A 67 -13.01 -15.23 -13.11
N GLY A 68 -11.83 -15.39 -13.75
CA GLY A 68 -11.64 -15.25 -15.19
C GLY A 68 -11.69 -13.80 -15.70
N VAL A 69 -12.01 -12.83 -14.83
CA VAL A 69 -12.07 -11.39 -15.16
C VAL A 69 -10.67 -10.81 -15.39
N GLY A 70 -9.63 -11.41 -14.80
CA GLY A 70 -8.23 -11.01 -15.00
C GLY A 70 -7.77 -11.03 -16.46
N GLN A 71 -8.36 -11.89 -17.30
CA GLN A 71 -8.03 -11.98 -18.73
C GLN A 71 -8.35 -10.67 -19.48
N ALA A 72 -9.42 -9.98 -19.08
CA ALA A 72 -9.80 -8.69 -19.66
C ALA A 72 -8.80 -7.57 -19.31
N PHE A 73 -8.02 -7.75 -18.25
CA PHE A 73 -7.00 -6.82 -17.78
C PHE A 73 -5.57 -7.27 -18.11
N GLY A 74 -5.41 -8.32 -18.93
CA GLY A 74 -4.09 -8.84 -19.30
C GLY A 74 -3.35 -9.53 -18.15
N LEU A 75 -4.03 -9.83 -17.04
CA LEU A 75 -3.47 -10.70 -16.00
C LEU A 75 -3.55 -12.14 -16.53
N PRO A 76 -2.46 -12.92 -16.50
CA PRO A 76 -2.55 -14.34 -16.77
C PRO A 76 -3.53 -14.93 -15.75
N ALA A 77 -4.65 -15.48 -16.25
CA ALA A 77 -5.64 -16.17 -15.44
C ALA A 77 -5.09 -17.51 -14.96
N ALA A 78 -4.06 -17.45 -14.14
CA ALA A 78 -3.46 -18.61 -13.51
C ALA A 78 -4.00 -18.65 -12.08
N CYS A 79 -5.14 -19.32 -11.90
CA CYS A 79 -5.52 -19.86 -10.59
C CYS A 79 -4.74 -21.18 -10.38
N ASP A 80 -3.42 -21.11 -10.56
CA ASP A 80 -2.48 -22.24 -10.50
C ASP A 80 -1.60 -22.11 -9.24
N GLN A 81 -1.07 -23.24 -8.79
CA GLN A 81 -0.16 -23.34 -7.65
C GLN A 81 1.01 -22.33 -7.74
N ASN A 82 1.59 -22.07 -8.92
CA ASN A 82 2.66 -21.07 -9.07
C ASN A 82 2.18 -19.65 -8.77
N ALA A 83 0.98 -19.28 -9.25
CA ALA A 83 0.41 -17.97 -8.97
C ALA A 83 0.04 -17.81 -7.49
N ALA A 84 -0.47 -18.87 -6.86
CA ALA A 84 -0.73 -18.87 -5.42
C ALA A 84 0.56 -18.64 -4.61
N ILE A 85 1.65 -19.31 -4.98
CA ILE A 85 2.96 -19.12 -4.33
C ILE A 85 3.46 -17.68 -4.52
N LEU A 86 3.35 -17.12 -5.73
CA LEU A 86 3.75 -15.73 -6.00
C LEU A 86 2.94 -14.72 -5.17
N VAL A 87 1.62 -14.90 -5.04
CA VAL A 87 0.79 -14.02 -4.21
C VAL A 87 1.17 -14.14 -2.74
N ILE A 88 1.44 -15.34 -2.23
CA ILE A 88 1.90 -15.55 -0.85
C ILE A 88 3.24 -14.85 -0.62
N GLN A 89 4.20 -15.01 -1.53
CA GLN A 89 5.50 -14.34 -1.45
C GLN A 89 5.35 -12.81 -1.48
N ALA A 90 4.54 -12.29 -2.40
CA ALA A 90 4.24 -10.86 -2.49
C ALA A 90 3.55 -10.33 -1.23
N PHE A 91 2.62 -11.08 -0.65
CA PHE A 91 1.96 -10.74 0.60
C PHE A 91 2.94 -10.69 1.78
N LEU A 92 3.83 -11.69 1.90
CA LEU A 92 4.86 -11.71 2.95
C LEU A 92 5.85 -10.55 2.80
N LEU A 93 6.32 -10.27 1.58
CA LEU A 93 7.18 -9.12 1.30
C LEU A 93 6.48 -7.80 1.62
N ALA A 94 5.22 -7.65 1.22
CA ALA A 94 4.44 -6.46 1.53
C ALA A 94 4.19 -6.31 3.04
N LEU A 95 3.99 -7.41 3.79
CA LEU A 95 3.84 -7.39 5.24
C LEU A 95 5.14 -6.91 5.91
N VAL A 96 6.29 -7.45 5.50
CA VAL A 96 7.61 -7.04 6.02
C VAL A 96 7.87 -5.56 5.70
N THR A 97 7.58 -5.12 4.47
CA THR A 97 7.75 -3.71 4.05
C THR A 97 6.80 -2.76 4.76
N ASN A 98 5.53 -3.16 4.99
CA ASN A 98 4.57 -2.34 5.73
C ASN A 98 5.00 -2.17 7.20
N GLN A 99 5.55 -3.22 7.80
CA GLN A 99 6.09 -3.17 9.15
C GLN A 99 7.39 -2.36 9.24
N SER A 100 8.29 -2.47 8.27
CA SER A 100 9.55 -1.71 8.24
C SER A 100 9.32 -0.21 8.03
N THR A 101 8.33 0.15 7.21
CA THR A 101 7.92 1.55 7.00
C THR A 101 7.49 2.20 8.32
N TYR A 102 6.78 1.47 9.19
CA TYR A 102 6.40 1.97 10.51
C TYR A 102 7.61 2.21 11.42
N VAL A 103 8.64 1.35 11.35
CA VAL A 103 9.88 1.54 12.12
C VAL A 103 10.63 2.79 11.67
N ILE A 104 10.57 3.12 10.37
CA ILE A 104 11.26 4.28 9.78
C ILE A 104 10.45 5.57 9.97
N THR A 105 9.12 5.49 10.01
CA THR A 105 8.25 6.67 10.09
C THR A 105 8.45 7.40 11.43
N PRO A 106 8.85 8.69 11.41
CA PRO A 106 8.99 9.46 12.63
C PRO A 106 7.66 9.56 13.38
N ASP A 107 7.67 9.29 14.69
CA ASP A 107 6.50 9.54 15.55
C ASP A 107 6.36 11.05 15.78
N ASN A 108 5.58 11.70 14.92
CA ASN A 108 5.23 13.12 15.00
C ASN A 108 3.96 13.36 15.82
N THR A 109 3.57 12.45 16.73
CA THR A 109 2.42 12.64 17.61
C THR A 109 2.52 14.01 18.31
N PRO A 110 1.52 14.91 18.15
CA PRO A 110 1.59 16.29 18.64
C PRO A 110 1.79 16.39 20.15
N ALA A 111 1.42 15.36 20.92
CA ALA A 111 1.65 15.27 22.36
C ALA A 111 3.15 15.29 22.74
N LYS A 112 4.05 14.73 21.92
CA LYS A 112 5.50 14.71 22.19
C LYS A 112 6.22 15.96 21.69
N SER A 113 5.74 16.57 20.59
CA SER A 113 6.28 17.83 20.05
C SER A 113 6.07 19.01 21.04
N GLN A 114 4.88 19.09 21.65
CA GLN A 114 4.57 20.10 22.67
C GLN A 114 5.31 19.86 24.00
N ALA A 115 5.55 18.59 24.38
CA ALA A 115 6.35 18.28 25.56
C ALA A 115 7.82 18.68 25.40
N LYS A 116 8.40 18.49 24.20
CA LYS A 116 9.78 18.92 23.90
C LYS A 116 9.92 20.45 23.82
N ALA A 117 8.91 21.14 23.29
CA ALA A 117 8.84 22.61 23.29
C ALA A 117 8.67 23.19 24.72
N LYS A 118 7.90 22.51 25.57
CA LYS A 118 7.66 22.91 26.97
C LYS A 118 8.82 22.60 27.92
N THR A 119 9.65 21.60 27.59
CA THR A 119 10.77 21.14 28.43
C THR A 119 12.11 21.76 28.03
N LEU A 120 12.20 22.48 26.91
CA LEU A 120 13.43 23.21 26.61
C LEU A 120 13.57 24.35 27.64
N PRO A 121 14.58 24.33 28.52
CA PRO A 121 14.79 25.44 29.43
C PRO A 121 14.96 26.69 28.58
N ARG A 122 14.18 27.74 28.89
CA ARG A 122 14.34 29.08 28.33
C ARG A 122 15.82 29.42 28.46
N ARG A 123 16.57 29.34 27.36
CA ARG A 123 17.97 29.73 27.32
C ARG A 123 17.94 31.24 27.50
N THR A 124 18.01 31.70 28.74
CA THR A 124 18.21 33.10 29.10
C THR A 124 19.57 33.50 28.55
N THR A 125 19.56 34.00 27.31
CA THR A 125 20.65 34.79 26.76
C THR A 125 20.75 36.05 27.60
N ARG A 126 21.83 36.11 28.37
CA ARG A 126 22.27 37.29 29.11
C ARG A 126 23.05 38.21 28.18
#